data_AF-A0A6D0II24-F1
#
_entry.id   AF-A0A6D0II24-F1
#
_cell.length_a   1.000
_cell.length_b   1.000
_cell.length_c   1.000
_cell.angle_alpha   90.00
_cell.angle_beta   90.00
_cell.angle_gamma   90.00
#
_symmetry.space_group_name_H-M   'P 1'
#
loop_
_entity.id
_entity.type
_entity.pdbx_description
1 polymer ?
#
loop_
_entity_poly.entity_id
_entity_poly.type
_entity_poly.pdbx_seq_one_letter_code
_entity_poly.pdbx_strand_id
1 'polypeptide(L)'
;WPLILENSQVVVLWGMNPLNTLKIAWSSTDEQGLEYFHQLKKSGKPVIAIDPIRSETIDFFGDNATWIAPNMGTDVALMLGIAHTLMTQGKHDKVFLEKYTTGYPQFEEYLRGKSDNTPKSAAWAAEITGVPEAQIVKLAELMAANRTMLMAGWGIQRQQYGEQKHWMLVTLAAMLGQIGTPGGGFGFSYHYSNGGNPTRVGGVLPEMSAAIAGQASEAADDGGMTAIPVARIVDALENPGGKYQHNGKEQTYPNIKMIWWAGGGNFTHHQDTNRLIKAWQKPEMIVVSECYWTAAAKHADIVLPITTSFERNDLTMTGDYSNQHIVPMKQAV
;
A
#
# COMPACT_ATOMS: atom_id res chain seq x y z
N TRP A 1 -10.78 -7.77 12.40
CA TRP A 1 -10.04 -8.80 13.16
C TRP A 1 -10.87 -9.94 13.72
N PRO A 2 -11.98 -9.72 14.47
CA PRO A 2 -12.72 -10.82 15.11
C PRO A 2 -13.09 -11.97 14.15
N LEU A 3 -13.63 -11.63 12.97
CA LEU A 3 -14.00 -12.63 11.96
C LEU A 3 -12.80 -13.40 11.41
N ILE A 4 -11.60 -12.81 11.33
CA ILE A 4 -10.37 -13.51 10.90
C ILE A 4 -9.93 -14.49 11.99
N LEU A 5 -9.86 -14.01 13.23
CA LEU A 5 -9.45 -14.82 14.37
C LEU A 5 -10.39 -16.00 14.62
N GLU A 6 -11.67 -15.84 14.32
CA GLU A 6 -12.65 -16.93 14.42
C GLU A 6 -12.60 -17.84 13.19
N ASN A 7 -12.66 -17.29 11.97
CA ASN A 7 -13.04 -18.08 10.78
C ASN A 7 -11.89 -18.39 9.81
N SER A 8 -10.80 -17.61 9.78
CA SER A 8 -9.68 -17.91 8.89
C SER A 8 -8.96 -19.18 9.34
N GLN A 9 -8.65 -20.09 8.44
CA GLN A 9 -7.83 -21.26 8.72
C GLN A 9 -6.38 -21.04 8.33
N VAL A 10 -6.14 -20.21 7.30
CA VAL A 10 -4.81 -19.80 6.85
C VAL A 10 -4.78 -18.28 6.69
N VAL A 11 -3.70 -17.65 7.16
CA VAL A 11 -3.44 -16.23 6.93
C VAL A 11 -2.16 -16.08 6.13
N VAL A 12 -2.23 -15.39 5.00
CA VAL A 12 -1.07 -15.08 4.16
C VAL A 12 -0.69 -13.63 4.38
N LEU A 13 0.56 -13.38 4.76
CA LEU A 13 1.17 -12.05 4.87
C LEU A 13 2.06 -11.86 3.65
N TRP A 14 1.70 -10.94 2.76
CA TRP A 14 2.38 -10.74 1.49
C TRP A 14 3.05 -9.36 1.44
N GLY A 15 4.39 -9.34 1.49
CA GLY A 15 5.20 -8.12 1.42
C GLY A 15 4.83 -7.08 2.48
N MET A 16 4.63 -7.53 3.72
CA MET A 16 4.26 -6.67 4.87
C MET A 16 5.00 -7.05 6.15
N ASN A 17 5.32 -6.04 6.95
CA ASN A 17 5.98 -6.17 8.25
C ASN A 17 5.21 -5.41 9.36
N PRO A 18 4.02 -5.90 9.74
CA PRO A 18 3.10 -5.21 10.65
C PRO A 18 3.66 -4.92 12.04
N LEU A 19 4.58 -5.74 12.56
CA LEU A 19 5.19 -5.44 13.87
C LEU A 19 6.06 -4.19 13.86
N ASN A 20 6.59 -3.80 12.70
CA ASN A 20 7.26 -2.53 12.53
C ASN A 20 6.25 -1.41 12.30
N THR A 21 5.35 -1.62 11.33
CA THR A 21 4.58 -0.54 10.73
C THR A 21 3.35 -0.13 11.54
N LEU A 22 2.83 -0.99 12.44
CA LEU A 22 1.67 -0.68 13.27
C LEU A 22 1.97 0.20 14.49
N LYS A 23 3.25 0.53 14.73
CA LYS A 23 3.65 1.47 15.79
C LYS A 23 3.25 2.92 15.49
N ILE A 24 2.90 3.22 14.23
CA ILE A 24 2.56 4.56 13.75
C ILE A 24 1.15 4.54 13.15
N ALA A 25 0.47 5.67 13.22
CA ALA A 25 -0.82 5.93 12.61
C ALA A 25 -0.83 7.31 11.95
N TRP A 26 -1.87 7.63 11.16
CA TRP A 26 -2.07 8.98 10.63
C TRP A 26 -2.54 9.94 11.72
N SER A 27 -3.48 9.48 12.54
CA SER A 27 -3.95 10.20 13.73
C SER A 27 -3.18 9.75 14.98
N SER A 28 -3.72 9.96 16.18
CA SER A 28 -3.17 9.32 17.37
C SER A 28 -3.38 7.82 17.28
N THR A 29 -2.31 7.03 17.44
CA THR A 29 -2.40 5.57 17.40
C THR A 29 -3.23 5.03 18.58
N ASP A 30 -4.04 3.99 18.32
CA ASP A 30 -4.71 3.19 19.35
C ASP A 30 -3.89 1.96 19.78
N GLU A 31 -2.79 1.67 19.06
CA GLU A 31 -1.86 0.55 19.24
C GLU A 31 -2.51 -0.85 19.26
N GLN A 32 -3.81 -0.98 18.95
CA GLN A 32 -4.53 -2.25 19.09
C GLN A 32 -4.20 -3.26 17.98
N GLY A 33 -3.65 -2.80 16.86
CA GLY A 33 -3.28 -3.66 15.73
C GLY A 33 -2.28 -4.73 16.15
N LEU A 34 -1.28 -4.39 16.96
CA LEU A 34 -0.26 -5.33 17.44
C LEU A 34 -0.89 -6.46 18.27
N GLU A 35 -1.82 -6.13 19.16
CA GLU A 35 -2.52 -7.11 20.01
C GLU A 35 -3.30 -8.13 19.16
N TYR A 36 -3.87 -7.73 18.01
CA TYR A 36 -4.50 -8.69 17.11
C TYR A 36 -3.52 -9.65 16.45
N PHE A 37 -2.29 -9.21 16.15
CA PHE A 37 -1.23 -10.12 15.70
C PHE A 37 -0.78 -11.08 16.83
N HIS A 38 -0.76 -10.63 18.09
CA HIS A 38 -0.57 -11.51 19.26
C HIS A 38 -1.67 -12.57 19.37
N GLN A 39 -2.93 -12.19 19.18
CA GLN A 39 -4.05 -13.13 19.18
C GLN A 39 -3.96 -14.11 18.00
N LEU A 40 -3.58 -13.65 16.82
CA LEU A 40 -3.36 -14.52 15.67
C LEU A 40 -2.24 -15.53 15.96
N LYS A 41 -1.13 -15.10 16.56
CA LYS A 41 -0.05 -16.01 16.98
C LYS A 41 -0.55 -17.05 17.99
N LYS A 42 -1.25 -16.60 19.03
CA LYS A 42 -1.80 -17.47 20.09
C LYS A 42 -2.81 -18.49 19.56
N SER A 43 -3.52 -18.16 18.49
CA SER A 43 -4.49 -19.07 17.87
C SER A 43 -3.86 -20.33 17.25
N GLY A 44 -2.53 -20.34 17.03
CA GLY A 44 -1.83 -21.47 16.42
C GLY A 44 -2.14 -21.70 14.95
N LYS A 45 -2.88 -20.78 14.31
CA LYS A 45 -3.24 -20.87 12.90
C LYS A 45 -1.99 -20.76 12.01
N PRO A 46 -1.88 -21.57 10.94
CA PRO A 46 -0.82 -21.43 9.96
C PRO A 46 -0.76 -20.02 9.37
N VAL A 47 0.43 -19.43 9.42
CA VAL A 47 0.76 -18.16 8.77
C VAL A 47 1.73 -18.44 7.62
N ILE A 48 1.43 -17.96 6.43
CA ILE A 48 2.39 -17.98 5.31
C ILE A 48 2.90 -16.57 5.13
N ALA A 49 4.20 -16.35 5.30
CA ALA A 49 4.83 -15.07 5.08
C ALA A 49 5.62 -15.09 3.77
N ILE A 50 5.16 -14.32 2.79
CA ILE A 50 5.77 -14.18 1.48
C ILE A 50 6.49 -12.84 1.47
N ASP A 51 7.80 -12.90 1.64
CA ASP A 51 8.67 -11.72 1.68
C ASP A 51 10.10 -12.13 1.31
N PRO A 52 10.82 -11.41 0.44
CA PRO A 52 12.24 -11.65 0.18
C PRO A 52 13.12 -11.51 1.43
N ILE A 53 12.68 -10.74 2.43
CA ILE A 53 13.40 -10.51 3.68
C ILE A 53 12.69 -11.23 4.83
N ARG A 54 13.46 -11.98 5.62
CA ARG A 54 12.96 -12.52 6.88
C ARG A 54 12.87 -11.40 7.93
N SER A 55 11.67 -10.83 8.10
CA SER A 55 11.40 -9.73 9.02
C SER A 55 11.11 -10.17 10.46
N GLU A 56 11.10 -9.22 11.39
CA GLU A 56 10.73 -9.45 12.79
C GLU A 56 9.29 -9.95 12.95
N THR A 57 8.39 -9.64 12.00
CA THR A 57 7.04 -10.23 11.99
C THR A 57 7.12 -11.74 11.78
N ILE A 58 8.00 -12.21 10.90
CA ILE A 58 8.16 -13.63 10.62
C ILE A 58 8.75 -14.35 11.84
N ASP A 59 9.79 -13.78 12.43
CA ASP A 59 10.40 -14.33 13.65
C ASP A 59 9.44 -14.33 14.83
N PHE A 60 8.59 -13.31 14.94
CA PHE A 60 7.55 -13.27 15.96
C PHE A 60 6.58 -14.44 15.86
N PHE A 61 6.17 -14.87 14.68
CA PHE A 61 5.27 -16.02 14.54
C PHE A 61 5.96 -17.36 14.82
N GLY A 62 7.30 -17.42 14.77
CA GLY A 62 8.07 -18.63 15.05
C GLY A 62 7.63 -19.80 14.17
N ASP A 63 7.41 -20.96 14.80
CA ASP A 63 7.03 -22.20 14.11
C ASP A 63 5.67 -22.15 13.41
N ASN A 64 4.80 -21.18 13.77
CA ASN A 64 3.50 -21.00 13.11
C ASN A 64 3.63 -20.35 11.72
N ALA A 65 4.80 -19.76 11.40
CA ALA A 65 5.04 -19.12 10.12
C ALA A 65 5.89 -19.97 9.19
N THR A 66 5.37 -20.24 7.99
CA THR A 66 6.19 -20.67 6.86
C THR A 66 6.65 -19.46 6.06
N TRP A 67 7.96 -19.25 5.98
CA TRP A 67 8.56 -18.19 5.18
C TRP A 67 8.79 -18.67 3.74
N ILE A 68 8.35 -17.87 2.77
CA ILE A 68 8.59 -18.06 1.34
C ILE A 68 9.28 -16.81 0.83
N ALA A 69 10.49 -16.98 0.29
CA ALA A 69 11.33 -15.87 -0.15
C ALA A 69 11.45 -15.85 -1.69
N PRO A 70 10.54 -15.17 -2.40
CA PRO A 70 10.72 -14.95 -3.83
C PRO A 70 11.83 -13.93 -4.10
N ASN A 71 12.43 -13.99 -5.29
CA ASN A 71 13.30 -12.96 -5.83
C ASN A 71 12.57 -11.60 -5.83
N MET A 72 13.30 -10.51 -5.53
CA MET A 72 12.74 -9.15 -5.49
C MET A 72 11.98 -8.82 -6.78
N GLY A 73 10.74 -8.33 -6.65
CA GLY A 73 9.92 -7.85 -7.78
C GLY A 73 9.25 -8.95 -8.61
N THR A 74 9.32 -10.22 -8.19
CA THR A 74 8.77 -11.36 -8.93
C THR A 74 7.41 -11.85 -8.42
N ASP A 75 6.75 -11.09 -7.54
CA ASP A 75 5.47 -11.45 -6.90
C ASP A 75 4.38 -11.86 -7.89
N VAL A 76 4.26 -11.13 -9.01
CA VAL A 76 3.24 -11.42 -10.04
C VAL A 76 3.47 -12.79 -10.66
N ALA A 77 4.73 -13.19 -10.90
CA ALA A 77 5.04 -14.51 -11.43
C ALA A 77 4.68 -15.62 -10.43
N LEU A 78 4.94 -15.40 -9.13
CA LEU A 78 4.51 -16.32 -8.08
C LEU A 78 2.98 -16.46 -8.05
N MET A 79 2.24 -15.35 -8.06
CA MET A 79 0.77 -15.36 -8.09
C MET A 79 0.22 -16.05 -9.34
N LEU A 80 0.84 -15.84 -10.51
CA LEU A 80 0.46 -16.51 -11.76
C LEU A 80 0.70 -18.02 -11.71
N GLY A 81 1.82 -18.47 -11.12
CA GLY A 81 2.10 -19.89 -10.90
C GLY A 81 1.08 -20.57 -9.97
N ILE A 82 0.68 -19.87 -8.90
CA ILE A 82 -0.40 -20.32 -8.00
C ILE A 82 -1.73 -20.39 -8.76
N ALA A 83 -2.11 -19.32 -9.46
CA ALA A 83 -3.34 -19.22 -10.24
C ALA A 83 -3.44 -20.31 -11.31
N HIS A 84 -2.36 -20.53 -12.05
CA HIS A 84 -2.28 -21.61 -13.04
C HIS A 84 -2.48 -22.97 -12.39
N THR A 85 -1.87 -23.23 -11.24
CA THR A 85 -2.03 -24.49 -10.51
C THR A 85 -3.48 -24.72 -10.07
N LEU A 86 -4.14 -23.69 -9.51
CA LEU A 86 -5.57 -23.72 -9.18
C LEU A 86 -6.44 -24.00 -10.42
N MET A 87 -6.10 -23.39 -11.55
CA MET A 87 -6.77 -23.59 -12.83
C MET A 87 -6.65 -25.04 -13.31
N THR A 88 -5.43 -25.57 -13.41
CA THR A 88 -5.17 -26.92 -13.94
C THR A 88 -5.69 -28.03 -13.05
N GLN A 89 -5.72 -27.83 -11.73
CA GLN A 89 -6.27 -28.80 -10.78
C GLN A 89 -7.80 -28.67 -10.60
N GLY A 90 -8.45 -27.71 -11.27
CA GLY A 90 -9.88 -27.48 -11.12
C GLY A 90 -10.30 -26.97 -9.73
N LYS A 91 -9.38 -26.35 -8.97
CA LYS A 91 -9.58 -25.85 -7.61
C LYS A 91 -9.97 -24.36 -7.52
N HIS A 92 -10.06 -23.67 -8.64
CA HIS A 92 -10.57 -22.30 -8.71
C HIS A 92 -12.10 -22.30 -8.70
N ASP A 93 -12.70 -21.32 -8.04
CA ASP A 93 -14.16 -21.18 -7.93
C ASP A 93 -14.75 -20.60 -9.21
N LYS A 94 -15.17 -21.49 -10.11
CA LYS A 94 -15.80 -21.13 -11.39
C LYS A 94 -17.11 -20.37 -11.20
N VAL A 95 -17.89 -20.69 -10.17
CA VAL A 95 -19.18 -20.04 -9.91
C VAL A 95 -18.94 -18.59 -9.49
N PHE A 96 -17.96 -18.35 -8.63
CA PHE A 96 -17.59 -17.00 -8.23
C PHE A 96 -17.09 -16.18 -9.42
N LEU A 97 -16.19 -16.76 -10.22
CA LEU A 97 -15.62 -16.11 -11.39
C LEU A 97 -16.68 -15.75 -12.44
N GLU A 98 -17.61 -16.66 -12.73
CA GLU A 98 -18.70 -16.40 -13.68
C GLU A 98 -19.69 -15.34 -13.17
N LYS A 99 -20.03 -15.39 -11.88
CA LYS A 99 -21.12 -14.56 -11.34
C LYS A 99 -20.67 -13.16 -10.89
N TYR A 100 -19.45 -13.03 -10.39
CA TYR A 100 -18.98 -11.81 -9.69
C TYR A 100 -17.77 -11.14 -10.33
N THR A 101 -17.29 -11.63 -11.47
CA THR A 101 -16.14 -11.04 -12.17
C THR A 101 -16.42 -10.83 -13.66
N THR A 102 -15.51 -10.15 -14.35
CA THR A 102 -15.51 -9.98 -15.80
C THR A 102 -14.10 -10.19 -16.35
N GLY A 103 -13.98 -10.71 -17.56
CA GLY A 103 -12.68 -10.89 -18.24
C GLY A 103 -11.90 -12.16 -17.88
N TYR A 104 -12.45 -13.07 -17.06
CA TYR A 104 -11.77 -14.32 -16.70
C TYR A 104 -11.43 -15.22 -17.90
N PRO A 105 -12.31 -15.42 -18.92
CA PRO A 105 -11.95 -16.25 -20.07
C PRO A 105 -10.66 -15.82 -20.77
N GLN A 106 -10.48 -14.50 -20.96
CA GLN A 106 -9.28 -13.92 -21.58
C GLN A 106 -8.04 -14.13 -20.70
N PHE A 107 -8.22 -14.00 -19.37
CA PHE A 107 -7.14 -14.26 -18.42
C PHE A 107 -6.74 -15.73 -18.38
N GLU A 108 -7.71 -16.65 -18.47
CA GLU A 108 -7.47 -18.08 -18.53
C GLU A 108 -6.66 -18.48 -19.78
N GLU A 109 -6.96 -17.87 -20.93
CA GLU A 109 -6.18 -18.06 -22.16
C GLU A 109 -4.71 -17.63 -21.98
N TYR A 110 -4.47 -16.51 -21.31
CA TYR A 110 -3.12 -16.05 -20.96
C TYR A 110 -2.41 -16.97 -19.98
N LEU A 111 -3.09 -17.45 -18.94
CA LEU A 111 -2.54 -18.41 -17.98
C LEU A 111 -2.10 -19.69 -18.70
N ARG A 112 -2.92 -20.20 -19.62
CA ARG A 112 -2.62 -21.39 -20.44
C ARG A 112 -1.51 -21.17 -21.47
N GLY A 113 -1.08 -19.93 -21.68
CA GLY A 113 -0.12 -19.56 -22.72
C GLY A 113 -0.70 -19.60 -24.12
N LYS A 114 -2.03 -19.57 -24.29
CA LYS A 114 -2.66 -19.56 -25.63
C LYS A 114 -2.41 -18.24 -26.37
N SER A 115 -2.26 -17.14 -25.65
CA SER A 115 -2.01 -15.81 -26.24
C SER A 115 -0.54 -15.51 -26.51
N ASP A 116 0.40 -16.21 -25.87
CA ASP A 116 1.84 -15.90 -25.92
C ASP A 116 2.78 -17.13 -25.96
N ASN A 117 2.23 -18.32 -26.17
CA ASN A 117 2.93 -19.62 -26.19
C ASN A 117 3.72 -19.95 -24.90
N THR A 118 3.41 -19.30 -23.77
CA THR A 118 4.13 -19.51 -22.51
C THR A 118 3.14 -19.84 -21.39
N PRO A 119 2.87 -21.12 -21.10
CA PRO A 119 2.05 -21.49 -19.95
C PRO A 119 2.65 -20.95 -18.65
N LYS A 120 1.85 -20.29 -17.82
CA LYS A 120 2.29 -19.68 -16.56
C LYS A 120 2.36 -20.71 -15.43
N SER A 121 2.97 -21.86 -15.71
CA SER A 121 3.03 -23.01 -14.81
C SER A 121 3.80 -22.73 -13.52
N ALA A 122 3.66 -23.60 -12.53
CA ALA A 122 4.45 -23.52 -11.32
C ALA A 122 5.96 -23.69 -11.60
N ALA A 123 6.36 -24.53 -12.56
CA ALA A 123 7.74 -24.64 -13.02
C ALA A 123 8.26 -23.32 -13.62
N TRP A 124 7.48 -22.69 -14.51
CA TRP A 124 7.81 -21.37 -15.08
C TRP A 124 7.96 -20.30 -13.98
N ALA A 125 7.06 -20.28 -13.00
CA ALA A 125 7.12 -19.35 -11.89
C ALA A 125 8.35 -19.62 -11.00
N ALA A 126 8.73 -20.89 -10.81
CA ALA A 126 9.90 -21.26 -10.01
C ALA A 126 11.21 -20.73 -10.61
N GLU A 127 11.37 -20.79 -11.93
CA GLU A 127 12.55 -20.25 -12.61
C GLU A 127 12.72 -18.74 -12.41
N ILE A 128 11.62 -17.99 -12.41
CA ILE A 128 11.63 -16.52 -12.23
C ILE A 128 11.81 -16.14 -10.76
N THR A 129 11.01 -16.78 -9.90
CA THR A 129 10.86 -16.36 -8.50
C THR A 129 11.93 -16.96 -7.60
N GLY A 130 12.60 -18.04 -8.02
CA GLY A 130 13.48 -18.82 -7.15
C GLY A 130 12.75 -19.65 -6.08
N VAL A 131 11.41 -19.60 -6.04
CA VAL A 131 10.60 -20.44 -5.13
C VAL A 131 10.43 -21.82 -5.76
N PRO A 132 10.77 -22.92 -5.07
CA PRO A 132 10.64 -24.27 -5.62
C PRO A 132 9.21 -24.56 -6.12
N GLU A 133 9.10 -25.21 -7.29
CA GLU A 133 7.81 -25.57 -7.90
C GLU A 133 6.87 -26.28 -6.92
N ALA A 134 7.38 -27.26 -6.18
CA ALA A 134 6.61 -28.02 -5.19
C ALA A 134 6.02 -27.11 -4.09
N GLN A 135 6.71 -26.03 -3.72
CA GLN A 135 6.22 -25.07 -2.73
C GLN A 135 5.10 -24.19 -3.30
N ILE A 136 5.20 -23.80 -4.58
CA ILE A 136 4.15 -23.06 -5.30
C ILE A 136 2.88 -23.90 -5.41
N VAL A 137 3.01 -25.16 -5.81
CA VAL A 137 1.88 -26.11 -5.88
C VAL A 137 1.27 -26.28 -4.49
N LYS A 138 2.06 -26.58 -3.47
CA LYS A 138 1.57 -26.75 -2.09
C LYS A 138 0.84 -25.52 -1.57
N LEU A 139 1.31 -24.32 -1.89
CA LEU A 139 0.64 -23.07 -1.50
C LEU A 139 -0.73 -22.94 -2.16
N ALA A 140 -0.85 -23.21 -3.46
CA ALA A 140 -2.13 -23.21 -4.17
C ALA A 140 -3.13 -24.20 -3.55
N GLU A 141 -2.68 -25.42 -3.26
CA GLU A 141 -3.52 -26.45 -2.65
C GLU A 141 -3.96 -26.09 -1.23
N LEU A 142 -3.05 -25.56 -0.42
CA LEU A 142 -3.34 -25.10 0.94
C LEU A 142 -4.40 -23.99 0.93
N MET A 143 -4.23 -22.99 0.07
CA MET A 143 -5.14 -21.85 -0.02
C MET A 143 -6.53 -22.25 -0.51
N ALA A 144 -6.61 -23.18 -1.48
CA ALA A 144 -7.90 -23.66 -2.00
C ALA A 144 -8.65 -24.56 -1.01
N ALA A 145 -7.94 -25.35 -0.21
CA ALA A 145 -8.55 -26.28 0.74
C ALA A 145 -9.07 -25.61 2.02
N ASN A 146 -8.74 -24.34 2.26
CA ASN A 146 -8.96 -23.66 3.53
C ASN A 146 -9.58 -22.28 3.36
N ARG A 147 -10.29 -21.80 4.39
CA ARG A 147 -10.66 -20.38 4.50
C ARG A 147 -9.40 -19.54 4.66
N THR A 148 -9.05 -18.76 3.65
CA THR A 148 -7.77 -18.06 3.50
C THR A 148 -7.95 -16.55 3.43
N MET A 149 -7.23 -15.82 4.29
CA MET A 149 -7.14 -14.36 4.24
C MET A 149 -5.80 -13.93 3.63
N LEU A 150 -5.84 -13.20 2.51
CA LEU A 150 -4.68 -12.60 1.87
C LEU A 150 -4.45 -11.17 2.39
N MET A 151 -3.49 -10.97 3.27
CA MET A 151 -3.09 -9.65 3.75
C MET A 151 -1.87 -9.18 2.96
N ALA A 152 -1.97 -8.04 2.25
CA ALA A 152 -0.84 -7.53 1.50
C ALA A 152 -0.42 -6.12 1.91
N GLY A 153 0.89 -5.92 1.91
CA GLY A 153 1.54 -4.65 2.17
C GLY A 153 1.60 -3.73 0.96
N TRP A 154 2.10 -2.51 1.18
CA TRP A 154 2.30 -1.52 0.12
C TRP A 154 3.72 -1.49 -0.44
N GLY A 155 4.64 -2.30 0.09
CA GLY A 155 6.01 -2.40 -0.43
C GLY A 155 6.03 -2.88 -1.89
N ILE A 156 5.24 -3.90 -2.20
CA ILE A 156 5.24 -4.57 -3.51
C ILE A 156 4.72 -3.69 -4.66
N GLN A 157 3.99 -2.61 -4.40
CA GLN A 157 3.57 -1.69 -5.46
C GLN A 157 4.56 -0.54 -5.69
N ARG A 158 5.52 -0.30 -4.80
CA ARG A 158 6.41 0.88 -4.90
C ARG A 158 7.64 0.56 -5.74
N GLN A 159 7.38 0.11 -6.95
CA GLN A 159 8.35 -0.37 -7.93
C GLN A 159 7.78 -0.20 -9.34
N GLN A 160 8.60 -0.40 -10.37
CA GLN A 160 8.15 -0.38 -11.76
C GLN A 160 7.03 -1.42 -11.97
N TYR A 161 6.01 -1.05 -12.75
CA TYR A 161 4.80 -1.86 -12.98
C TYR A 161 4.08 -2.23 -11.67
N GLY A 162 4.11 -1.32 -10.68
CA GLY A 162 3.59 -1.51 -9.33
C GLY A 162 2.11 -1.88 -9.27
N GLU A 163 1.33 -1.37 -10.23
CA GLU A 163 -0.11 -1.59 -10.37
C GLU A 163 -0.47 -3.06 -10.58
N GLN A 164 0.44 -3.85 -11.18
CA GLN A 164 0.19 -5.26 -11.50
C GLN A 164 0.10 -6.15 -10.24
N LYS A 165 0.74 -5.75 -9.13
CA LYS A 165 0.92 -6.61 -7.94
C LYS A 165 -0.40 -6.76 -7.19
N HIS A 166 -1.02 -5.66 -6.80
CA HIS A 166 -2.33 -5.69 -6.15
C HIS A 166 -3.43 -6.13 -7.12
N TRP A 167 -3.34 -5.79 -8.42
CA TRP A 167 -4.29 -6.28 -9.41
C TRP A 167 -4.29 -7.82 -9.49
N MET A 168 -3.11 -8.43 -9.63
CA MET A 168 -2.98 -9.89 -9.67
C MET A 168 -3.40 -10.55 -8.34
N LEU A 169 -3.15 -9.91 -7.20
CA LEU A 169 -3.58 -10.44 -5.91
C LEU A 169 -5.10 -10.49 -5.78
N VAL A 170 -5.82 -9.46 -6.22
CA VAL A 170 -7.29 -9.47 -6.27
C VAL A 170 -7.79 -10.55 -7.24
N THR A 171 -7.15 -10.70 -8.40
CA THR A 171 -7.46 -11.79 -9.35
C THR A 171 -7.29 -13.17 -8.70
N LEU A 172 -6.19 -13.41 -7.98
CA LEU A 172 -5.97 -14.65 -7.24
C LEU A 172 -7.04 -14.86 -6.15
N ALA A 173 -7.39 -13.81 -5.39
CA ALA A 173 -8.44 -13.88 -4.39
C ALA A 173 -9.81 -14.22 -4.99
N ALA A 174 -10.11 -13.70 -6.18
CA ALA A 174 -11.32 -14.03 -6.93
C ALA A 174 -11.32 -15.48 -7.42
N MET A 175 -10.18 -16.00 -7.88
CA MET A 175 -10.04 -17.41 -8.25
C MET A 175 -10.24 -18.36 -7.06
N LEU A 176 -9.92 -17.94 -5.84
CA LEU A 176 -10.22 -18.71 -4.62
C LEU A 176 -11.71 -18.67 -4.24
N GLY A 177 -12.46 -17.68 -4.71
CA GLY A 177 -13.91 -17.56 -4.50
C GLY A 177 -14.35 -17.13 -3.09
N GLN A 178 -13.43 -16.67 -2.24
CA GLN A 178 -13.71 -16.43 -0.81
C GLN A 178 -13.97 -14.97 -0.45
N ILE A 179 -13.97 -14.06 -1.44
CA ILE A 179 -14.23 -12.64 -1.23
C ILE A 179 -15.64 -12.44 -0.66
N GLY A 180 -15.74 -11.69 0.45
CA GLY A 180 -17.00 -11.42 1.14
C GLY A 180 -17.39 -12.45 2.20
N THR A 181 -16.62 -13.52 2.36
CA THR A 181 -16.87 -14.53 3.39
C THR A 181 -16.15 -14.20 4.71
N PRO A 182 -16.66 -14.60 5.90
CA PRO A 182 -15.98 -14.36 7.17
C PRO A 182 -14.57 -14.98 7.20
N GLY A 183 -13.53 -14.15 7.35
CA GLY A 183 -12.14 -14.62 7.37
C GLY A 183 -11.56 -15.04 6.01
N GLY A 184 -12.25 -14.76 4.90
CA GLY A 184 -11.78 -15.06 3.54
C GLY A 184 -11.58 -13.80 2.70
N GLY A 185 -10.90 -13.94 1.56
CA GLY A 185 -10.67 -12.85 0.61
C GLY A 185 -9.32 -12.17 0.82
N PHE A 186 -9.29 -10.84 0.76
CA PHE A 186 -8.05 -10.05 0.86
C PHE A 186 -8.23 -8.78 1.69
N GLY A 187 -7.11 -8.20 2.15
CA GLY A 187 -7.09 -6.87 2.75
C GLY A 187 -5.74 -6.18 2.61
N PHE A 188 -5.76 -4.87 2.35
CA PHE A 188 -4.58 -4.07 2.06
C PHE A 188 -4.14 -3.13 3.18
N SER A 189 -4.74 -3.23 4.38
CA SER A 189 -4.47 -2.27 5.45
C SER A 189 -4.26 -2.87 6.83
N TYR A 190 -4.16 -4.20 6.95
CA TYR A 190 -3.86 -4.84 8.25
C TYR A 190 -2.46 -4.48 8.80
N HIS A 191 -1.61 -3.86 7.99
CA HIS A 191 -0.26 -3.40 8.37
C HIS A 191 -0.18 -1.89 8.62
N TYR A 192 -1.25 -1.14 8.37
CA TYR A 192 -1.26 0.33 8.42
C TYR A 192 -2.30 0.82 9.43
N SER A 193 -1.89 1.71 10.32
CA SER A 193 -2.74 2.41 11.29
C SER A 193 -3.77 1.53 12.02
N ASN A 194 -3.42 0.29 12.36
CA ASN A 194 -4.30 -0.65 13.07
C ASN A 194 -5.57 -1.06 12.28
N GLY A 195 -5.46 -1.13 10.95
CA GLY A 195 -6.54 -1.58 10.08
C GLY A 195 -7.16 -2.92 10.50
N GLY A 196 -8.49 -2.96 10.46
CA GLY A 196 -9.29 -4.12 10.90
C GLY A 196 -9.68 -4.10 12.38
N ASN A 197 -9.23 -3.11 13.16
CA ASN A 197 -9.78 -2.81 14.49
C ASN A 197 -11.25 -2.37 14.33
N PRO A 198 -12.22 -2.99 15.04
CA PRO A 198 -13.63 -2.63 14.90
C PRO A 198 -13.90 -1.15 15.14
N THR A 199 -14.68 -0.51 14.27
CA THR A 199 -15.07 0.89 14.45
C THR A 199 -16.02 1.03 15.64
N ARG A 200 -15.79 2.03 16.48
CA ARG A 200 -16.63 2.42 17.62
C ARG A 200 -17.53 3.60 17.23
N VAL A 201 -18.46 3.94 18.11
CA VAL A 201 -19.45 5.02 17.90
C VAL A 201 -18.89 6.43 18.19
N GLY A 202 -17.57 6.60 18.23
CA GLY A 202 -16.94 7.90 18.46
C GLY A 202 -17.20 8.89 17.33
N GLY A 203 -17.18 10.19 17.67
CA GLY A 203 -17.33 11.25 16.68
C GLY A 203 -16.12 11.34 15.76
N VAL A 204 -16.36 11.61 14.47
CA VAL A 204 -15.31 11.93 13.49
C VAL A 204 -15.08 13.43 13.52
N LEU A 205 -13.85 13.86 13.75
CA LEU A 205 -13.48 15.27 13.70
C LEU A 205 -13.29 15.69 12.24
N PRO A 206 -13.95 16.77 11.79
CA PRO A 206 -13.69 17.33 10.48
C PRO A 206 -12.32 18.02 10.47
N GLU A 207 -11.64 17.95 9.32
CA GLU A 207 -10.44 18.74 9.07
C GLU A 207 -10.81 20.18 8.68
N MET A 208 -9.90 21.13 8.93
CA MET A 208 -10.06 22.48 8.44
C MET A 208 -9.98 22.48 6.90
N SER A 209 -11.00 23.01 6.24
CA SER A 209 -11.02 23.06 4.78
C SER A 209 -10.09 24.17 4.27
N ALA A 210 -9.30 23.84 3.24
CA ALA A 210 -8.59 24.84 2.43
C ALA A 210 -9.53 25.61 1.48
N ALA A 211 -10.79 25.18 1.33
CA ALA A 211 -11.77 25.88 0.54
C ALA A 211 -12.23 27.16 1.27
N ILE A 212 -12.09 28.31 0.59
CA ILE A 212 -12.61 29.57 1.07
C ILE A 212 -14.12 29.60 0.80
N ALA A 213 -14.94 29.78 1.85
CA ALA A 213 -16.39 29.82 1.70
C ALA A 213 -16.82 30.87 0.67
N GLY A 214 -17.56 30.45 -0.36
CA GLY A 214 -18.03 31.32 -1.45
C GLY A 214 -17.11 31.41 -2.66
N GLN A 215 -15.94 30.76 -2.64
CA GLN A 215 -15.10 30.55 -3.82
C GLN A 215 -15.03 29.06 -4.11
N ALA A 216 -15.28 28.65 -5.35
CA ALA A 216 -14.99 27.29 -5.76
C ALA A 216 -13.50 27.04 -5.52
N SER A 217 -13.16 26.05 -4.69
CA SER A 217 -11.84 25.44 -4.80
C SER A 217 -11.76 24.89 -6.22
N GLU A 218 -10.74 25.31 -6.97
CA GLU A 218 -10.44 24.86 -8.34
C GLU A 218 -11.12 25.65 -9.46
N ALA A 219 -10.55 26.83 -9.75
CA ALA A 219 -10.25 27.21 -11.12
C ALA A 219 -9.02 28.12 -11.10
N ALA A 220 -7.88 27.62 -11.60
CA ALA A 220 -6.95 28.54 -12.23
C ALA A 220 -7.66 29.06 -13.48
N ASP A 221 -7.96 30.35 -13.51
CA ASP A 221 -8.74 31.04 -14.55
C ASP A 221 -8.07 31.06 -15.94
N ASP A 222 -7.02 30.25 -16.19
CA ASP A 222 -6.20 30.31 -17.40
C ASP A 222 -6.01 28.97 -18.13
N GLY A 223 -6.70 27.89 -17.73
CA GLY A 223 -6.51 26.58 -18.37
C GLY A 223 -5.15 25.94 -18.06
N GLY A 224 -4.43 26.45 -17.06
CA GLY A 224 -3.27 25.81 -16.46
C GLY A 224 -3.66 24.54 -15.69
N MET A 225 -2.80 23.53 -15.75
CA MET A 225 -3.00 22.27 -15.03
C MET A 225 -3.01 22.52 -13.51
N THR A 226 -4.04 22.04 -12.82
CA THR A 226 -4.25 22.27 -11.37
C THR A 226 -3.43 21.34 -10.47
N ALA A 227 -2.96 20.20 -10.97
CA ALA A 227 -2.20 19.22 -10.18
C ALA A 227 -1.26 18.37 -11.04
N ILE A 228 -0.07 18.04 -10.51
CA ILE A 228 0.82 16.98 -11.02
C ILE A 228 0.69 15.72 -10.16
N PRO A 229 0.90 14.51 -10.71
CA PRO A 229 1.13 13.34 -9.87
C PRO A 229 2.33 13.58 -8.95
N VAL A 230 2.16 13.39 -7.63
CA VAL A 230 3.09 13.86 -6.59
C VAL A 230 4.57 13.52 -6.83
N ALA A 231 4.86 12.31 -7.33
CA ALA A 231 6.23 11.86 -7.58
C ALA A 231 6.86 12.42 -8.89
N ARG A 232 6.16 13.29 -9.62
CA ARG A 232 6.64 13.90 -10.88
C ARG A 232 7.23 15.31 -10.68
N ILE A 233 7.42 15.76 -9.44
CA ILE A 233 7.90 17.12 -9.14
C ILE A 233 9.24 17.45 -9.83
N VAL A 234 10.22 16.55 -9.79
CA VAL A 234 11.51 16.76 -10.47
C VAL A 234 11.33 16.85 -11.99
N ASP A 235 10.52 15.98 -12.58
CA ASP A 235 10.25 16.00 -14.02
C ASP A 235 9.56 17.31 -14.44
N ALA A 236 8.61 17.80 -13.62
CA ALA A 236 7.90 19.05 -13.86
C ALA A 236 8.82 20.28 -13.76
N LEU A 237 9.68 20.33 -12.74
CA LEU A 237 10.69 21.37 -12.60
C LEU A 237 11.67 21.34 -13.77
N GLU A 238 11.99 20.14 -14.27
CA GLU A 238 12.97 20.02 -15.33
C GLU A 238 12.46 20.39 -16.72
N ASN A 239 11.17 20.18 -16.99
CA ASN A 239 10.58 20.22 -18.31
C ASN A 239 9.29 21.06 -18.37
N PRO A 240 9.32 22.36 -18.02
CA PRO A 240 8.13 23.21 -18.11
C PRO A 240 7.61 23.25 -19.56
N GLY A 241 6.30 23.04 -19.76
CA GLY A 241 5.68 22.92 -21.08
C GLY A 241 5.79 21.54 -21.74
N GLY A 242 6.55 20.61 -21.14
CA GLY A 242 6.66 19.23 -21.62
C GLY A 242 5.35 18.45 -21.46
N LYS A 243 5.06 17.55 -22.39
CA LYS A 243 3.86 16.67 -22.36
C LYS A 243 4.14 15.39 -21.59
N TYR A 244 3.13 14.87 -20.88
CA TYR A 244 3.20 13.59 -20.20
C TYR A 244 1.84 12.89 -20.16
N GLN A 245 1.85 11.56 -20.02
CA GLN A 245 0.64 10.75 -19.92
C GLN A 245 0.35 10.39 -18.47
N HIS A 246 -0.90 10.55 -18.05
CA HIS A 246 -1.35 10.10 -16.74
C HIS A 246 -2.80 9.60 -16.82
N ASN A 247 -3.00 8.33 -16.45
CA ASN A 247 -4.31 7.68 -16.39
C ASN A 247 -5.17 7.89 -17.65
N GLY A 248 -4.57 7.67 -18.82
CA GLY A 248 -5.23 7.81 -20.13
C GLY A 248 -5.40 9.24 -20.65
N LYS A 249 -4.82 10.24 -19.99
CA LYS A 249 -4.86 11.65 -20.41
C LYS A 249 -3.47 12.19 -20.69
N GLU A 250 -3.33 12.93 -21.78
CA GLU A 250 -2.16 13.77 -22.00
C GLU A 250 -2.29 15.07 -21.22
N GLN A 251 -1.22 15.44 -20.52
CA GLN A 251 -1.12 16.63 -19.69
C GLN A 251 0.18 17.36 -19.97
N THR A 252 0.31 18.59 -19.47
CA THR A 252 1.48 19.45 -19.70
C THR A 252 2.05 19.91 -18.37
N TYR A 253 3.37 19.81 -18.20
CA TYR A 253 4.01 20.28 -16.98
C TYR A 253 3.92 21.80 -16.85
N PRO A 254 3.54 22.32 -15.67
CA PRO A 254 3.48 23.75 -15.42
C PRO A 254 4.88 24.34 -15.26
N ASN A 255 5.00 25.64 -15.48
CA ASN A 255 6.21 26.39 -15.18
C ASN A 255 6.20 26.84 -13.71
N ILE A 256 6.69 25.98 -12.82
CA ILE A 256 6.70 26.24 -11.37
C ILE A 256 7.79 27.26 -11.03
N LYS A 257 7.37 28.45 -10.59
CA LYS A 257 8.28 29.55 -10.22
C LYS A 257 8.52 29.69 -8.72
N MET A 258 7.58 29.25 -7.90
CA MET A 258 7.67 29.33 -6.45
C MET A 258 7.24 28.00 -5.82
N ILE A 259 7.94 27.57 -4.77
CA ILE A 259 7.55 26.44 -3.93
C ILE A 259 7.40 26.94 -2.50
N TRP A 260 6.24 26.70 -1.89
CA TRP A 260 6.05 26.80 -0.45
C TRP A 260 5.90 25.39 0.11
N TRP A 261 6.76 25.01 1.05
CA TRP A 261 6.69 23.72 1.71
C TRP A 261 6.43 23.86 3.22
N ALA A 262 5.44 23.15 3.74
CA ALA A 262 5.13 23.08 5.16
C ALA A 262 4.77 21.64 5.53
N GLY A 263 5.58 21.02 6.40
CA GLY A 263 5.41 19.61 6.77
C GLY A 263 5.86 18.64 5.66
N GLY A 264 6.96 17.92 5.89
CA GLY A 264 7.43 16.85 5.01
C GLY A 264 8.92 16.96 4.64
N GLY A 265 9.52 15.85 4.24
CA GLY A 265 10.97 15.75 3.97
C GLY A 265 11.30 15.51 2.50
N ASN A 266 11.24 16.54 1.67
CA ASN A 266 11.52 16.44 0.22
C ASN A 266 12.83 15.75 -0.13
N PHE A 267 13.89 16.08 0.61
CA PHE A 267 15.22 15.52 0.42
C PHE A 267 15.42 14.14 1.06
N THR A 268 14.39 13.60 1.71
CA THR A 268 14.39 12.26 2.32
C THR A 268 13.44 11.32 1.58
N HIS A 269 12.26 11.79 1.16
CA HIS A 269 11.21 10.94 0.60
C HIS A 269 11.28 10.77 -0.94
N HIS A 270 11.95 11.68 -1.65
CA HIS A 270 12.02 11.69 -3.10
C HIS A 270 13.28 10.98 -3.56
N GLN A 271 13.19 10.32 -4.71
CA GLN A 271 14.26 9.49 -5.24
C GLN A 271 15.34 10.34 -5.94
N ASP A 272 16.53 9.79 -6.11
CA ASP A 272 17.69 10.46 -6.74
C ASP A 272 17.93 11.88 -6.21
N THR A 273 18.44 11.95 -4.97
CA THR A 273 18.68 13.21 -4.27
C THR A 273 19.59 14.16 -5.04
N ASN A 274 20.55 13.65 -5.83
CA ASN A 274 21.45 14.49 -6.62
C ASN A 274 20.71 15.19 -7.77
N ARG A 275 19.81 14.47 -8.45
CA ARG A 275 18.94 15.07 -9.48
C ARG A 275 17.94 16.04 -8.84
N LEU A 276 17.35 15.67 -7.70
CA LEU A 276 16.47 16.57 -6.94
C LEU A 276 17.17 17.88 -6.61
N ILE A 277 18.37 17.86 -6.02
CA ILE A 277 19.13 19.08 -5.66
C ILE A 277 19.25 20.02 -6.87
N LYS A 278 19.58 19.49 -8.06
CA LYS A 278 19.71 20.29 -9.28
C LYS A 278 18.37 20.86 -9.75
N ALA A 279 17.31 20.05 -9.75
CA ALA A 279 15.97 20.51 -10.13
C ALA A 279 15.41 21.54 -9.14
N TRP A 280 15.74 21.41 -7.85
CA TRP A 280 15.35 22.32 -6.78
C TRP A 280 15.98 23.72 -6.92
N GLN A 281 16.98 23.92 -7.78
CA GLN A 281 17.53 25.26 -8.09
C GLN A 281 16.76 26.01 -9.19
N LYS A 282 15.72 25.39 -9.77
CA LYS A 282 14.97 25.96 -10.91
C LYS A 282 13.88 26.98 -10.52
N PRO A 283 13.10 26.79 -9.43
CA PRO A 283 12.21 27.82 -8.94
C PRO A 283 12.98 29.10 -8.58
N GLU A 284 12.32 30.25 -8.71
CA GLU A 284 12.86 31.56 -8.36
C GLU A 284 12.80 31.83 -6.85
N MET A 285 11.93 31.11 -6.13
CA MET A 285 11.78 31.23 -4.68
C MET A 285 11.30 29.93 -4.03
N ILE A 286 11.94 29.57 -2.93
CA ILE A 286 11.60 28.42 -2.10
C ILE A 286 11.47 28.86 -0.65
N VAL A 287 10.24 28.75 -0.13
CA VAL A 287 9.90 29.04 1.26
C VAL A 287 9.64 27.72 1.98
N VAL A 288 10.29 27.51 3.12
CA VAL A 288 10.09 26.32 3.96
C VAL A 288 9.64 26.74 5.35
N SER A 289 8.46 26.27 5.75
CA SER A 289 7.93 26.40 7.11
C SER A 289 8.25 25.13 7.90
N GLU A 290 9.15 25.23 8.88
CA GLU A 290 9.72 24.06 9.55
C GLU A 290 10.18 24.35 10.98
N CYS A 291 10.07 23.35 11.86
CA CYS A 291 10.47 23.42 13.27
C CYS A 291 11.90 22.90 13.52
N TYR A 292 12.52 22.22 12.55
CA TYR A 292 13.88 21.69 12.60
C TYR A 292 14.76 22.14 11.41
N TRP A 293 16.08 22.21 11.60
CA TRP A 293 17.04 22.50 10.52
C TRP A 293 17.26 21.29 9.58
N THR A 294 16.21 20.85 8.89
CA THR A 294 16.21 19.70 7.97
C THR A 294 16.98 19.99 6.67
N ALA A 295 17.23 18.95 5.86
CA ALA A 295 17.80 19.12 4.54
C ALA A 295 16.95 20.03 3.63
N ALA A 296 15.62 19.98 3.74
CA ALA A 296 14.74 20.89 2.99
C ALA A 296 14.93 22.36 3.43
N ALA A 297 14.97 22.63 4.73
CA ALA A 297 15.23 23.98 5.25
C ALA A 297 16.60 24.53 4.81
N LYS A 298 17.63 23.68 4.73
CA LYS A 298 18.97 24.06 4.24
C LYS A 298 19.03 24.40 2.75
N HIS A 299 18.02 24.01 1.97
CA HIS A 299 17.91 24.29 0.53
C HIS A 299 16.76 25.27 0.22
N ALA A 300 16.34 26.07 1.22
CA ALA A 300 15.34 27.11 1.06
C ALA A 300 16.00 28.49 0.93
N ASP A 301 15.33 29.42 0.25
CA ASP A 301 15.70 30.83 0.25
C ASP A 301 15.25 31.52 1.54
N ILE A 302 14.05 31.15 2.03
CA ILE A 302 13.46 31.66 3.26
C ILE A 302 13.02 30.48 4.13
N VAL A 303 13.47 30.49 5.38
CA VAL A 303 13.02 29.55 6.41
C VAL A 303 12.14 30.29 7.41
N LEU A 304 10.90 29.82 7.56
CA LEU A 304 9.95 30.33 8.53
C LEU A 304 9.86 29.34 9.70
N PRO A 305 10.29 29.70 10.92
CA PRO A 305 10.18 28.82 12.07
C PRO A 305 8.71 28.64 12.45
N ILE A 306 8.29 27.39 12.65
CA ILE A 306 6.94 27.04 13.13
C ILE A 306 7.03 26.22 14.42
N THR A 307 5.93 26.20 15.18
CA THR A 307 5.85 25.46 16.44
C THR A 307 5.54 23.98 16.24
N THR A 308 5.97 23.16 17.19
CA THR A 308 5.52 21.77 17.31
C THR A 308 4.10 21.71 17.87
N SER A 309 3.50 20.51 17.84
CA SER A 309 2.18 20.29 18.45
C SER A 309 2.18 20.48 19.98
N PHE A 310 3.33 20.48 20.65
CA PHE A 310 3.43 20.64 22.11
C PHE A 310 3.33 22.10 22.57
N GLU A 311 3.41 23.06 21.65
CA GLU A 311 3.42 24.50 21.94
C GLU A 311 2.08 25.17 21.60
N ARG A 312 1.03 24.36 21.33
CA ARG A 312 -0.30 24.85 20.99
C ARG A 312 -1.38 23.88 21.43
N ASN A 313 -2.63 24.36 21.45
CA ASN A 313 -3.79 23.52 21.73
C ASN A 313 -4.43 23.04 20.43
N ASP A 314 -4.86 21.78 20.39
CA ASP A 314 -5.56 21.18 19.26
C ASP A 314 -6.50 20.05 19.71
N LEU A 315 -7.17 19.40 18.77
CA LEU A 315 -8.06 18.26 18.99
C LEU A 315 -7.80 17.21 17.92
N THR A 316 -7.61 15.95 18.32
CA THR A 316 -7.40 14.84 17.38
C THR A 316 -8.24 13.62 17.72
N MET A 317 -8.30 12.67 16.80
CA MET A 317 -8.90 11.35 17.01
C MET A 317 -7.82 10.33 17.39
N THR A 318 -8.23 9.31 18.15
CA THR A 318 -7.41 8.11 18.38
C THR A 318 -7.99 6.93 17.61
N GLY A 319 -7.16 6.35 16.76
CA GLY A 319 -7.45 5.17 15.96
C GLY A 319 -8.12 5.50 14.63
N ASP A 320 -7.31 5.50 13.57
CA ASP A 320 -7.72 5.84 12.20
C ASP A 320 -8.92 5.02 11.67
N TYR A 321 -9.06 3.77 12.10
CA TYR A 321 -10.18 2.89 11.73
C TYR A 321 -11.18 2.68 12.86
N SER A 322 -10.72 2.79 14.10
CA SER A 322 -11.51 2.40 15.27
C SER A 322 -12.34 3.56 15.81
N ASN A 323 -11.98 4.82 15.54
CA ASN A 323 -12.60 6.02 16.09
C ASN A 323 -12.79 5.90 17.62
N GLN A 324 -11.76 5.42 18.30
CA GLN A 324 -11.89 4.97 19.68
C GLN A 324 -12.16 6.14 20.63
N HIS A 325 -11.43 7.24 20.46
CA HIS A 325 -11.49 8.41 21.33
C HIS A 325 -11.32 9.72 20.54
N ILE A 326 -11.81 10.81 21.13
CA ILE A 326 -11.43 12.18 20.78
C ILE A 326 -10.50 12.67 21.90
N VAL A 327 -9.35 13.22 21.52
CA VAL A 327 -8.28 13.59 22.45
C VAL A 327 -7.99 15.08 22.34
N PRO A 328 -8.15 15.85 23.44
CA PRO A 328 -7.66 17.22 23.50
C PRO A 328 -6.13 17.20 23.59
N MET A 329 -5.47 17.79 22.59
CA MET A 329 -4.03 18.00 22.58
C MET A 329 -3.74 19.32 23.28
N LYS A 330 -3.49 19.27 24.59
CA LYS A 330 -3.19 20.47 25.37
C LYS A 330 -1.77 20.94 25.12
N GLN A 331 -1.59 22.26 25.05
CA GLN A 331 -0.28 22.88 25.07
C GLN A 331 0.50 22.44 26.32
N ALA A 332 1.75 22.05 26.13
CA ALA A 332 2.65 21.57 27.17
C ALA A 332 3.65 22.65 27.62
N VAL A 333 4.14 23.48 26.70
CA VAL A 333 5.07 24.60 26.94
C VAL A 333 4.68 25.84 26.16
#